data_AF-A0A0V0GGR5-F1
#
_entry.id   AF-A0A0V0GGR5-F1
#
_cell.length_a   1.000
_cell.length_b   1.000
_cell.length_c   1.000
_cell.angle_alpha   90.00
_cell.angle_beta   90.00
_cell.angle_gamma   90.00
#
_symmetry.space_group_name_H-M   'P 1'
#
loop_
_entity.id
_entity.type
_entity.pdbx_description
1 polymer ?
#
loop_
_entity_poly.entity_id
_entity_poly.type
_entity_poly.pdbx_seq_one_letter_code
_entity_poly.pdbx_strand_id
1 'polypeptide(L)'
;MQQDTSRDLEAVESVLYDVAGVKSDLSARKTVVDICDTIAKRGGRLAGAGIVGILQKMEEDSKGLIFGKRTVVAMDGGLYE
;
A
#
# COMPACT_ATOMS: atom_id res chain seq x y z
N MET A 1 -7.22 -0.98 -6.07
CA MET A 1 -6.00 -0.35 -6.66
C MET A 1 -5.77 -0.86 -8.08
N GLN A 2 -5.91 0.00 -9.10
CA GLN A 2 -5.69 -0.41 -10.50
C GLN A 2 -4.20 -0.32 -10.84
N GLN A 3 -3.65 -1.39 -11.40
CA GLN A 3 -2.25 -1.48 -11.82
C GLN A 3 -2.18 -1.43 -13.35
N ASP A 4 -1.24 -0.66 -13.88
CA ASP A 4 -0.95 -0.69 -15.32
C ASP A 4 -0.25 -2.01 -15.68
N THR A 5 -0.92 -2.84 -16.47
CA THR A 5 -0.42 -4.13 -16.93
C THR A 5 0.01 -4.12 -18.40
N SER A 6 0.01 -2.95 -19.04
CA SER A 6 0.50 -2.81 -20.41
C SER A 6 2.00 -3.07 -20.48
N ARG A 7 2.49 -3.55 -21.63
CA ARG A 7 3.91 -3.89 -21.82
C ARG A 7 4.82 -2.69 -21.60
N ASP A 8 4.34 -1.51 -22.00
CA ASP A 8 5.11 -0.27 -22.01
C ASP A 8 4.66 0.75 -20.96
N LEU A 9 3.75 0.40 -20.04
CA LEU A 9 3.24 1.30 -18.98
C LEU A 9 2.57 2.58 -19.54
N GLU A 10 1.67 2.42 -20.50
CA GLU A 10 1.00 3.52 -21.22
C GLU A 10 0.16 4.43 -20.30
N ALA A 11 -0.49 3.87 -19.29
CA ALA A 11 -1.26 4.67 -18.33
C ALA A 11 -0.33 5.51 -17.44
N VAL A 12 0.82 4.95 -17.06
CA VAL A 12 1.86 5.72 -16.34
C VAL A 12 2.40 6.84 -17.22
N GLU A 13 2.61 6.59 -18.51
CA GLU A 13 3.02 7.63 -19.47
C GLU A 13 2.01 8.77 -19.53
N SER A 14 0.72 8.45 -19.72
CA SER A 14 -0.36 9.44 -19.77
C SER A 14 -0.39 10.27 -18.50
N VAL A 15 -0.39 9.65 -17.32
CA VAL A 15 -0.43 10.37 -16.05
C VAL A 15 0.76 11.30 -15.88
N LEU A 16 1.98 10.85 -16.20
CA LEU A 16 3.18 11.70 -16.12
C LEU A 16 3.11 12.90 -17.08
N TYR A 17 2.57 12.70 -18.28
CA TYR A 17 2.40 13.78 -19.25
C TYR A 17 1.28 14.73 -18.84
N ASP A 18 0.11 14.22 -18.48
CA ASP A 18 -1.09 15.00 -18.20
C ASP A 18 -0.96 15.83 -16.92
N VAL A 19 -0.30 15.28 -15.89
CA VAL A 19 -0.14 15.94 -14.58
C VAL A 19 1.10 16.82 -14.53
N ALA A 20 2.21 16.37 -15.12
CA ALA A 20 3.52 17.01 -14.95
C ALA A 20 4.18 17.48 -16.28
N GLY A 21 3.56 17.24 -17.43
CA GLY A 21 4.13 17.59 -18.75
C GLY A 21 5.36 16.77 -19.14
N VAL A 22 5.59 15.64 -18.47
CA VAL A 22 6.82 14.85 -18.63
C VAL A 22 6.62 13.78 -19.71
N LYS A 23 7.35 13.90 -20.82
CA LYS A 23 7.56 12.78 -21.75
C LYS A 23 8.57 11.82 -21.12
N SER A 24 8.20 10.55 -21.02
CA SER A 24 9.00 9.53 -20.33
C SER A 24 9.44 8.43 -21.29
N ASP A 25 10.60 7.84 -21.02
CA ASP A 25 10.96 6.54 -21.61
C ASP A 25 10.50 5.40 -20.68
N LEU A 26 10.57 4.17 -21.18
CA LEU A 26 10.16 2.99 -20.42
C LEU A 26 10.94 2.82 -19.10
N SER A 27 12.21 3.24 -19.05
CA SER A 27 13.05 3.12 -17.86
C SER A 27 12.57 4.07 -16.75
N ALA A 28 12.23 5.30 -17.10
CA ALA A 28 11.66 6.28 -16.20
C ALA A 28 10.30 5.80 -15.65
N ARG A 29 9.43 5.25 -16.51
CA ARG A 29 8.13 4.72 -16.08
C ARG A 29 8.24 3.55 -15.12
N LYS A 30 9.17 2.62 -15.37
CA LYS A 30 9.45 1.52 -14.43
C LYS A 30 9.92 2.03 -13.06
N THR A 31 10.84 3.00 -13.06
CA THR A 31 11.30 3.66 -11.83
C THR A 31 10.14 4.27 -11.04
N VAL A 32 9.22 4.95 -11.72
CA VAL A 32 8.03 5.55 -11.07
C VAL A 32 7.15 4.48 -10.43
N VAL A 33 6.88 3.37 -11.14
CA VAL A 33 6.10 2.25 -10.59
C VAL A 33 6.76 1.65 -9.35
N ASP A 34 8.08 1.41 -9.40
CA ASP A 34 8.83 0.86 -8.26
C ASP A 34 8.80 1.78 -7.04
N ILE A 35 8.88 3.10 -7.26
CA ILE A 35 8.77 4.09 -6.19
C ILE A 35 7.36 4.08 -5.58
N CYS A 36 6.31 4.10 -6.41
CA CYS A 36 4.93 4.05 -5.95
C CYS A 36 4.66 2.77 -5.13
N ASP A 37 5.11 1.61 -5.61
CA ASP A 37 5.01 0.34 -4.90
C ASP A 37 5.75 0.38 -3.55
N THR A 38 6.96 0.94 -3.53
CA THR A 38 7.74 1.12 -2.29
C THR A 38 7.00 2.00 -1.28
N ILE A 39 6.42 3.12 -1.72
CA ILE A 39 5.65 4.03 -0.87
C ILE A 39 4.39 3.35 -0.33
N ALA A 40 3.63 2.66 -1.19
CA ALA A 40 2.41 1.94 -0.81
C ALA A 40 2.72 0.83 0.21
N LYS A 41 3.75 0.02 -0.03
CA LYS A 41 4.21 -1.03 0.90
C LYS A 41 4.65 -0.44 2.24
N ARG A 42 5.36 0.70 2.24
CA ARG A 42 5.74 1.38 3.47
C ARG A 42 4.50 1.83 4.27
N GLY A 43 3.54 2.48 3.60
CA GLY A 43 2.30 2.91 4.23
C GLY A 43 1.52 1.74 4.84
N GLY A 44 1.33 0.66 4.08
CA GLY A 44 0.65 -0.55 4.56
C GLY A 44 1.36 -1.21 5.76
N ARG A 45 2.69 -1.27 5.75
CA ARG A 45 3.48 -1.81 6.87
C ARG A 45 3.33 -0.98 8.15
N LEU A 46 3.34 0.35 8.04
CA LEU A 46 3.16 1.23 9.19
C LEU A 46 1.73 1.13 9.75
N ALA A 47 0.71 1.10 8.90
CA ALA A 47 -0.66 0.87 9.33
C ALA A 47 -0.82 -0.49 10.04
N GLY A 48 -0.25 -1.55 9.45
CA GLY A 48 -0.21 -2.89 10.06
C GLY A 48 0.50 -2.91 11.42
N ALA A 49 1.62 -2.19 11.57
CA ALA A 49 2.31 -2.07 12.85
C ALA A 49 1.43 -1.41 13.93
N GLY A 50 0.64 -0.39 13.56
CA GLY A 50 -0.34 0.23 14.47
C GLY A 50 -1.41 -0.76 14.93
N ILE A 51 -1.98 -1.54 14.00
CA ILE A 51 -2.94 -2.59 14.32
C ILE A 51 -2.33 -3.62 15.28
N VAL A 52 -1.13 -4.12 14.97
CA VAL A 52 -0.43 -5.09 15.83
C VAL A 52 -0.14 -4.52 17.21
N GLY A 53 0.23 -3.24 17.32
CA GLY A 53 0.46 -2.58 18.60
C GLY A 53 -0.79 -2.54 19.49
N ILE A 54 -1.97 -2.26 18.92
CA ILE A 54 -3.25 -2.31 19.66
C ILE A 54 -3.54 -3.74 20.12
N LEU A 55 -3.36 -4.71 19.22
CA LEU A 55 -3.58 -6.13 19.51
C LEU A 55 -2.64 -6.66 20.61
N GLN A 56 -1.37 -6.25 20.58
CA GLN A 56 -0.39 -6.53 21.63
C GLN A 56 -0.86 -5.93 22.96
N LYS A 57 -1.30 -4.67 22.96
CA LYS A 57 -1.78 -4.02 24.17
C LYS A 57 -2.98 -4.75 24.78
N MET A 58 -3.95 -5.17 23.96
CA MET A 58 -5.11 -5.95 24.41
C MET A 58 -4.71 -7.31 25.00
N GLU A 59 -3.71 -7.98 24.43
CA GLU A 59 -3.18 -9.23 24.97
C GLU A 59 -2.46 -9.02 26.32
N GLU A 60 -1.70 -7.93 26.46
CA GLU A 60 -1.05 -7.56 27.72
C GLU A 60 -2.06 -7.28 28.82
N ASP A 61 -3.16 -6.58 28.48
CA ASP A 61 -4.25 -6.29 29.40
C ASP A 61 -5.08 -7.53 29.76
N SER A 62 -5.15 -8.52 28.86
CA SER A 62 -5.93 -9.74 29.04
C SER A 62 -5.29 -10.92 28.31
N LYS A 63 -4.42 -11.65 29.03
CA LYS A 63 -3.69 -12.79 28.48
C LYS A 63 -4.63 -13.85 27.88
N GLY A 64 -4.32 -14.29 26.67
CA GLY A 64 -5.07 -15.25 25.88
C GLY A 64 -6.26 -14.64 25.12
N LEU A 65 -6.43 -13.31 25.11
CA LEU A 65 -7.52 -12.66 24.38
C LEU A 65 -7.26 -12.67 22.87
N ILE A 66 -6.03 -12.41 22.44
CA ILE A 66 -5.66 -12.20 21.04
C ILE A 66 -4.76 -13.31 20.53
N PHE A 67 -3.61 -13.56 21.16
CA PHE A 67 -2.62 -14.50 20.59
C PHE A 67 -3.10 -15.94 20.67
N GLY A 68 -2.86 -16.70 19.59
CA GLY A 68 -3.36 -18.07 19.44
C GLY A 68 -4.82 -18.16 18.98
N LYS A 69 -5.49 -17.03 18.74
CA LYS A 69 -6.86 -16.96 18.21
C LYS A 69 -6.87 -16.25 16.86
N ARG A 70 -7.88 -16.54 16.05
CA ARG A 70 -8.15 -15.78 14.83
C ARG A 70 -8.78 -14.45 15.24
N THR A 71 -8.12 -13.35 14.91
CA THR A 71 -8.63 -11.99 15.11
C THR A 71 -9.03 -11.39 13.76
N VAL A 72 -10.15 -10.66 13.75
CA VAL A 72 -10.63 -9.94 12.58
C VAL A 72 -10.61 -8.45 12.92
N VAL A 73 -10.03 -7.64 12.02
CA VAL A 73 -10.04 -6.20 12.12
C VAL A 73 -10.90 -5.69 10.97
N ALA A 74 -11.98 -4.99 11.30
CA ALA A 74 -12.79 -4.31 10.30
C ALA A 74 -12.03 -3.08 9.80
N MET A 75 -11.89 -2.98 8.47
CA MET A 75 -11.16 -1.92 7.80
C MET A 75 -12.13 -1.12 6.93
N ASP A 76 -11.99 0.20 6.92
CA ASP A 76 -12.79 1.13 6.12
C ASP A 76 -11.91 2.28 5.60
N GLY A 77 -12.34 2.93 4.54
CA GLY A 77 -11.70 4.09 3.89
C GLY A 77 -11.06 3.75 2.55
N GLY A 78 -11.04 4.74 1.63
CA GLY A 78 -10.70 4.53 0.22
C GLY A 78 -9.28 4.06 -0.10
N LEU A 79 -8.38 3.89 0.88
CA LEU A 79 -7.09 3.21 0.70
C LEU A 79 -7.19 1.68 0.85
N TYR A 80 -8.23 1.20 1.52
CA TYR A 80 -8.51 -0.22 1.77
C TYR A 80 -9.57 -0.79 0.82
N GLU A 81 -10.17 0.05 -0.03
CA GLU A 81 -11.09 -0.29 -1.12
C GLU A 81 -10.34 -0.53 -2.46
#